data_AF-A0A1M5A0Q7-F1
#
_entry.id   AF-A0A1M5A0Q7-F1
#
_cell.length_a   1.000
_cell.length_b   1.000
_cell.length_c   1.000
_cell.angle_alpha   90.00
_cell.angle_beta   90.00
_cell.angle_gamma   90.00
#
_symmetry.space_group_name_H-M   'P 1'
#
loop_
_entity.id
_entity.type
_entity.pdbx_description
1 polymer ?
#
loop_
_entity_poly.entity_id
_entity_poly.type
_entity_poly.pdbx_seq_one_letter_code
_entity_poly.pdbx_strand_id
1 'polypeptide(L)'
;MERFSNRIEALMSEAKIEIENFALKNGENIIAYLSELPSMSGFPYKIILVENSEGIVYSRFRQWDTEYDFTRWDNGIFNLDRLRIITEENILSKTESALLKEHLSQLEKIQLPENINEENVIILDSSLWKFGFILKNKNIDYTWKAATEDINLFSPILDLMREKYLDRI
;
A
#
# COMPACT_ATOMS: atom_id res chain seq x y z
N MET A 1 -7.96 -28.25 6.66
CA MET A 1 -8.74 -28.37 5.42
C MET A 1 -8.68 -27.00 4.78
N GLU A 2 -8.20 -26.89 3.55
CA GLU A 2 -8.05 -25.60 2.87
C GLU A 2 -9.42 -25.03 2.48
N ARG A 3 -9.62 -23.73 2.69
CA ARG A 3 -10.78 -22.96 2.25
C ARG A 3 -10.57 -22.47 0.82
N PHE A 4 -11.30 -23.02 -0.13
CA PHE A 4 -11.33 -22.52 -1.50
C PHE A 4 -12.59 -21.69 -1.77
N SER A 5 -12.44 -20.61 -2.55
CA SER A 5 -13.53 -19.73 -2.97
C SER A 5 -13.35 -19.33 -4.43
N ASN A 6 -14.46 -19.16 -5.14
CA ASN A 6 -14.49 -18.54 -6.47
C ASN A 6 -15.02 -17.10 -6.44
N ARG A 7 -15.18 -16.53 -5.25
CA ARG A 7 -15.66 -15.16 -5.03
C ARG A 7 -14.47 -14.24 -4.82
N ILE A 8 -14.31 -13.27 -5.72
CA ILE A 8 -13.24 -12.28 -5.65
C ILE A 8 -13.34 -11.43 -4.38
N GLU A 9 -14.56 -11.18 -3.90
CA GLU A 9 -14.79 -10.39 -2.68
C GLU A 9 -14.27 -11.11 -1.43
N ALA A 10 -14.40 -12.44 -1.40
CA ALA A 10 -13.88 -13.24 -0.30
C ALA A 10 -12.35 -13.21 -0.27
N LEU A 11 -11.72 -13.32 -1.45
CA LEU A 11 -10.28 -13.16 -1.59
C LEU A 11 -9.84 -11.75 -1.16
N MET A 12 -10.48 -10.69 -1.68
CA MET A 12 -10.10 -9.31 -1.35
C MET A 12 -10.26 -9.00 0.13
N SER A 13 -11.28 -9.57 0.79
CA SER A 13 -11.46 -9.44 2.23
C SER A 13 -10.31 -10.08 3.00
N GLU A 14 -9.93 -11.32 2.65
CA GLU A 14 -8.83 -12.02 3.32
C GLU A 14 -7.48 -11.34 3.03
N ALA A 15 -7.24 -11.00 1.76
CA ALA A 15 -6.06 -10.26 1.32
C ALA A 15 -5.87 -8.96 2.10
N LYS A 16 -6.93 -8.16 2.20
CA LYS A 16 -6.91 -6.94 3.00
C LYS A 16 -6.57 -7.22 4.46
N ILE A 17 -7.13 -8.27 5.07
CA ILE A 17 -6.86 -8.59 6.48
C ILE A 17 -5.38 -8.92 6.69
N GLU A 18 -4.75 -9.73 5.85
CA GLU A 18 -3.37 -10.15 6.12
C GLU A 18 -2.31 -9.13 5.70
N ILE A 19 -2.49 -8.46 4.54
CA ILE A 19 -1.49 -7.50 4.07
C ILE A 19 -1.54 -6.19 4.84
N GLU A 20 -2.70 -5.79 5.39
CA GLU A 20 -2.84 -4.51 6.09
C GLU A 20 -2.11 -4.48 7.45
N ASN A 21 -1.96 -5.65 8.08
CA ASN A 21 -1.56 -5.77 9.48
C ASN A 21 -0.04 -5.84 9.70
N PHE A 22 0.64 -4.70 9.72
CA PHE A 22 2.05 -4.63 10.12
C PHE A 22 2.21 -4.52 11.63
N ALA A 23 2.97 -5.43 12.23
CA ALA A 23 3.40 -5.27 13.61
C ALA A 23 4.51 -4.21 13.69
N LEU A 24 4.27 -3.13 14.42
CA LEU A 24 5.28 -2.11 14.71
C LEU A 24 6.16 -2.57 15.87
N LYS A 25 7.47 -2.34 15.76
CA LYS A 25 8.40 -2.52 16.87
C LYS A 25 8.24 -1.35 17.85
N ASN A 26 8.67 -1.55 19.10
CA ASN A 26 8.57 -0.51 20.12
C ASN A 26 9.29 0.79 19.66
N GLY A 27 8.56 1.90 19.69
CA GLY A 27 9.07 3.22 19.30
C GLY A 27 9.02 3.52 17.80
N GLU A 28 8.50 2.62 16.98
CA GLU A 28 8.26 2.90 15.56
C GLU A 28 6.93 3.61 15.34
N ASN A 29 6.92 4.58 14.43
CA ASN A 29 5.72 5.27 13.98
C ASN A 29 5.60 5.15 12.46
N ILE A 30 4.39 4.90 11.97
CA ILE A 30 4.10 4.93 10.54
C ILE A 30 4.15 6.39 10.08
N ILE A 31 4.90 6.65 9.01
CA ILE A 31 4.97 7.94 8.34
C ILE A 31 3.99 7.99 7.17
N ALA A 32 4.02 6.94 6.35
CA ALA A 32 3.18 6.80 5.18
C ALA A 32 2.93 5.33 4.88
N TYR A 33 1.86 5.04 4.17
CA TYR A 33 1.58 3.71 3.67
C TYR A 33 0.83 3.76 2.34
N LEU A 34 1.01 2.74 1.53
CA LEU A 34 0.39 2.53 0.23
C LEU A 34 -0.09 1.09 0.17
N SER A 35 -1.37 0.87 -0.08
CA SER A 35 -1.94 -0.43 -0.37
C SER A 35 -2.54 -0.44 -1.77
N GLU A 36 -2.34 -1.52 -2.50
CA GLU A 36 -3.05 -1.82 -3.74
C GLU A 36 -3.81 -3.13 -3.57
N LEU A 37 -5.11 -3.08 -3.87
CA LEU A 37 -5.99 -4.24 -3.92
C LEU A 37 -6.57 -4.33 -5.35
N PRO A 38 -5.90 -5.07 -6.26
CA PRO A 38 -6.38 -5.24 -7.62
C PRO A 38 -7.66 -6.07 -7.64
N SER A 39 -8.69 -5.58 -8.34
CA SER A 39 -9.97 -6.29 -8.53
C SER A 39 -10.00 -7.13 -9.81
N MET A 40 -9.05 -6.94 -10.73
CA MET A 40 -8.80 -7.85 -11.85
C MET A 40 -7.30 -7.96 -12.12
N SER A 41 -6.74 -9.17 -11.99
CA SER A 41 -5.31 -9.50 -12.21
C SER A 41 -4.30 -8.73 -11.34
N GLY A 42 -3.22 -9.38 -10.91
CA GLY A 42 -2.22 -8.78 -10.01
C GLY A 42 -2.35 -9.24 -8.56
N PHE A 43 -1.35 -8.89 -7.74
CA PHE A 43 -1.20 -9.38 -6.39
C PHE A 43 -1.44 -8.25 -5.38
N PRO A 44 -2.41 -8.41 -4.45
CA PRO A 44 -2.59 -7.46 -3.36
C PRO A 44 -1.29 -7.21 -2.60
N TYR A 45 -0.92 -5.93 -2.42
CA TYR A 45 0.26 -5.58 -1.63
C TYR A 45 0.06 -4.32 -0.81
N LYS A 46 0.96 -4.14 0.16
CA LYS A 46 1.08 -2.95 0.99
C LYS A 46 2.55 -2.63 1.25
N ILE A 47 2.90 -1.36 1.07
CA ILE A 47 4.17 -0.77 1.47
C ILE A 47 3.88 0.18 2.64
N ILE A 48 4.67 0.10 3.70
CA ILE A 48 4.66 1.10 4.78
C ILE A 48 6.04 1.72 4.95
N LEU A 49 6.07 3.00 5.27
CA LEU A 49 7.25 3.71 5.74
C LEU A 49 7.11 3.90 7.25
N VAL A 50 8.09 3.43 8.01
CA VAL A 50 8.13 3.58 9.47
C VAL A 50 9.41 4.28 9.90
N GLU A 51 9.30 5.23 10.81
CA GLU A 51 10.46 5.86 11.47
C GLU A 51 10.63 5.28 12.86
N ASN A 52 11.84 4.87 13.19
CA ASN A 52 12.19 4.43 14.54
C ASN A 52 12.57 5.63 15.44
N SER A 53 12.84 5.37 16.72
CA SER A 53 13.24 6.39 17.68
C SER A 53 14.58 7.09 17.36
N GLU A 54 15.40 6.52 16.49
CA GLU A 54 16.69 7.08 16.05
C GLU A 54 16.53 7.94 14.78
N GLY A 55 15.32 8.07 14.24
CA GLY A 55 15.04 8.80 13.01
C GLY A 55 15.41 8.05 11.73
N ILE A 56 15.67 6.74 11.81
CA ILE A 56 15.90 5.87 10.66
C ILE A 56 14.54 5.47 10.08
N VAL A 57 14.41 5.65 8.77
CA VAL A 57 13.20 5.28 8.03
C VAL A 57 13.37 3.91 7.37
N TYR A 58 12.45 3.01 7.64
CA TYR A 58 12.35 1.69 7.02
C TYR A 58 11.17 1.68 6.07
N SER A 59 11.36 1.11 4.89
CA SER A 59 10.29 0.69 4.01
C SER A 59 10.03 -0.79 4.23
N ARG A 60 8.78 -1.16 4.51
CA ARG A 60 8.37 -2.56 4.66
C ARG A 60 7.32 -2.88 3.63
N PHE A 61 7.48 -4.03 3.00
CA PHE A 61 6.58 -4.52 1.97
C PHE A 61 5.92 -5.81 2.43
N ARG A 62 4.64 -5.94 2.09
CA ARG A 62 3.87 -7.17 2.17
C ARG A 62 3.13 -7.36 0.88
N GLN A 63 3.22 -8.54 0.31
CA GLN A 63 2.42 -8.93 -0.82
C GLN A 63 1.84 -10.30 -0.58
N TRP A 64 0.61 -10.45 -1.03
CA TRP A 64 -0.06 -11.72 -1.07
C TRP A 64 0.62 -12.62 -2.10
N ASP A 65 1.24 -13.72 -1.66
CA ASP A 65 1.97 -14.68 -2.49
C ASP A 65 0.98 -15.55 -3.25
N THR A 66 0.89 -15.29 -4.55
CA THR A 66 -0.02 -15.97 -5.46
C THR A 66 0.71 -16.98 -6.35
N GLU A 67 2.05 -17.02 -6.29
CA GLU A 67 2.87 -17.84 -7.18
C GLU A 67 2.59 -19.35 -7.00
N TYR A 68 2.35 -19.78 -5.75
CA TYR A 68 2.05 -21.18 -5.45
C TYR A 68 0.73 -21.70 -6.06
N ASP A 69 -0.26 -20.82 -6.23
CA ASP A 69 -1.60 -21.16 -6.71
C ASP A 69 -1.94 -20.45 -8.03
N PHE A 70 -0.93 -19.95 -8.76
CA PHE A 70 -1.08 -19.10 -9.94
C PHE A 70 -2.06 -19.68 -10.97
N THR A 71 -1.94 -20.97 -11.30
CA THR A 71 -2.87 -21.62 -12.23
C THR A 71 -4.32 -21.64 -11.72
N ARG A 72 -4.55 -21.81 -10.41
CA ARG A 72 -5.91 -21.76 -9.82
C ARG A 72 -6.42 -20.32 -9.77
N TRP A 73 -5.53 -19.40 -9.43
CA TRP A 73 -5.79 -17.97 -9.41
C TRP A 73 -6.29 -17.45 -10.75
N ASP A 74 -5.61 -17.80 -11.84
CA ASP A 74 -6.00 -17.45 -13.21
C ASP A 74 -7.36 -18.04 -13.62
N ASN A 75 -7.73 -19.17 -13.02
CA ASN A 75 -9.04 -19.79 -13.22
C ASN A 75 -10.12 -19.28 -12.24
N GLY A 76 -9.82 -18.25 -11.45
CA GLY A 76 -10.74 -17.66 -10.48
C GLY A 76 -11.02 -18.56 -9.28
N ILE A 77 -10.10 -19.44 -8.91
CA ILE A 77 -10.17 -20.32 -7.72
C ILE A 77 -9.12 -19.86 -6.72
N PHE A 78 -9.57 -19.35 -5.58
CA PHE A 78 -8.74 -18.72 -4.56
C PHE A 78 -8.64 -19.59 -3.32
N ASN A 79 -7.42 -19.82 -2.84
CA ASN A 79 -7.13 -20.58 -1.63
C ASN A 79 -6.95 -19.65 -0.42
N LEU A 80 -7.99 -19.46 0.38
CA LEU A 80 -7.98 -18.47 1.46
C LEU A 80 -7.09 -18.84 2.67
N ASP A 81 -6.47 -20.03 2.70
CA ASP A 81 -5.70 -20.51 3.87
C ASP A 81 -4.20 -20.75 3.62
N ARG A 82 -3.78 -20.92 2.37
CA ARG A 82 -2.41 -21.35 2.03
C ARG A 82 -1.63 -20.33 1.20
N LEU A 83 -2.18 -19.13 1.05
CA LEU A 83 -1.51 -18.05 0.37
C LEU A 83 -0.54 -17.41 1.35
N ARG A 84 0.75 -17.55 1.06
CA ARG A 84 1.84 -17.03 1.91
C ARG A 84 1.86 -15.51 1.79
N ILE A 85 2.41 -14.81 2.78
CA ILE A 85 2.73 -13.39 2.63
C ILE A 85 4.23 -13.28 2.36
N ILE A 86 4.59 -12.67 1.22
CA ILE A 86 5.95 -12.20 0.98
C ILE A 86 6.15 -10.98 1.86
N THR A 87 7.19 -10.99 2.69
CA THR A 87 7.54 -9.86 3.56
C THR A 87 8.96 -9.42 3.27
N GLU A 88 9.15 -8.13 2.98
CA GLU A 88 10.48 -7.56 2.77
C GLU A 88 10.64 -6.27 3.60
N GLU A 89 11.87 -5.97 4.01
CA GLU A 89 12.21 -4.75 4.77
C GLU A 89 13.48 -4.14 4.17
N ASN A 90 13.43 -2.85 3.88
CA ASN A 90 14.53 -2.06 3.36
C ASN A 90 14.76 -0.83 4.24
N ILE A 91 16.01 -0.43 4.39
CA ILE A 91 16.38 0.82 5.07
C ILE A 91 16.49 1.91 4.00
N LEU A 92 15.83 3.05 4.19
CA LEU A 92 16.02 4.21 3.33
C LEU A 92 17.41 4.80 3.60
N SER A 93 18.12 5.11 2.54
CA SER A 93 19.34 5.90 2.58
C SER A 93 19.04 7.30 3.14
N LYS A 94 20.11 8.01 3.54
CA LYS A 94 20.00 9.38 4.02
C LYS A 94 19.38 10.32 2.97
N THR A 95 19.72 10.12 1.70
CA THR A 95 19.19 10.92 0.59
C THR A 95 17.70 10.67 0.39
N GLU A 96 17.28 9.41 0.34
CA GLU A 96 15.85 9.05 0.22
C GLU A 96 15.05 9.55 1.43
N SER A 97 15.59 9.40 2.64
CA SER A 97 14.95 9.90 3.86
C SER A 97 14.80 11.43 3.84
N ALA A 98 15.78 12.16 3.31
CA ALA A 98 15.71 13.62 3.18
C ALA A 98 14.66 14.04 2.15
N LEU A 99 14.63 13.39 0.98
CA LEU A 99 13.63 13.65 -0.07
C LEU A 99 12.20 13.38 0.43
N LEU A 100 12.00 12.24 1.12
CA LEU A 100 10.72 11.92 1.74
C LEU A 100 10.27 13.02 2.71
N LYS A 101 11.16 13.46 3.62
CA LYS A 101 10.85 14.51 4.60
C LYS A 101 10.56 15.85 3.93
N GLU A 102 11.23 16.18 2.83
CA GLU A 102 10.96 17.37 2.03
C GLU A 102 9.54 17.34 1.44
N HIS A 103 9.19 16.26 0.74
CA HIS A 103 7.86 16.12 0.14
C HIS A 103 6.74 16.12 1.18
N LEU A 104 6.93 15.40 2.29
CA LEU A 104 6.00 15.41 3.41
C LEU A 104 5.81 16.81 4.00
N SER A 105 6.90 17.59 4.16
CA SER A 105 6.81 18.98 4.62
C SER A 105 6.07 19.89 3.64
N GLN A 106 6.15 19.64 2.33
CA GLN A 106 5.36 20.35 1.33
C GLN A 106 3.86 20.04 1.49
N LEU A 107 3.51 18.77 1.73
CA LEU A 107 2.11 18.37 2.00
C LEU A 107 1.55 18.99 3.29
N GLU A 108 2.38 19.22 4.32
CA GLU A 108 1.95 19.95 5.52
C GLU A 108 1.51 21.39 5.22
N LYS A 109 2.09 22.03 4.19
CA LYS A 109 1.89 23.46 3.88
C LYS A 109 0.70 23.73 2.96
N ILE A 110 0.22 22.73 2.22
CA ILE A 110 -0.89 22.90 1.27
C ILE A 110 -2.24 22.56 1.91
N GLN A 111 -3.31 23.24 1.48
CA GLN A 111 -4.67 22.77 1.75
C GLN A 111 -4.96 21.62 0.79
N LEU A 112 -5.38 20.50 1.34
CA LEU A 112 -5.63 19.29 0.55
C LEU A 112 -7.05 19.33 -0.02
N PRO A 113 -7.27 18.81 -1.23
CA PRO A 113 -8.58 18.79 -1.85
C PRO A 113 -9.57 17.97 -1.01
N GLU A 114 -10.76 18.52 -0.75
CA GLU A 114 -11.84 17.85 0.01
C GLU A 114 -12.38 16.62 -0.74
N ASN A 115 -12.32 16.68 -2.07
CA ASN A 115 -12.89 15.72 -3.01
C ASN A 115 -12.24 14.33 -2.94
N ILE A 116 -11.01 14.20 -2.41
CA ILE A 116 -10.31 12.91 -2.36
C ILE A 116 -11.03 11.91 -1.43
N ASN A 117 -11.93 12.38 -0.57
CA ASN A 117 -12.79 11.51 0.24
C ASN A 117 -14.14 11.17 -0.42
N GLU A 118 -14.54 11.86 -1.49
CA GLU A 118 -15.94 11.87 -1.97
C GLU A 118 -16.16 11.37 -3.40
N GLU A 119 -15.12 11.10 -4.20
CA GLU A 119 -15.32 10.79 -5.62
C GLU A 119 -15.95 9.41 -5.88
N ASN A 120 -17.27 9.47 -6.13
CA ASN A 120 -18.09 8.41 -6.70
C ASN A 120 -17.88 8.28 -8.22
N VAL A 121 -17.07 7.29 -8.61
CA VAL A 121 -17.16 6.44 -9.82
C VAL A 121 -16.86 7.09 -11.19
N ILE A 122 -15.81 6.61 -11.88
CA ILE A 122 -15.78 5.79 -13.13
C ILE A 122 -14.47 4.97 -13.11
N ILE A 123 -14.53 3.68 -13.46
CA ILE A 123 -13.45 2.67 -13.30
C ILE A 123 -12.48 2.72 -14.49
N LEU A 124 -11.20 2.94 -14.22
CA LEU A 124 -10.09 2.56 -15.11
C LEU A 124 -9.08 1.73 -14.28
N ASP A 125 -8.64 0.61 -14.84
CA ASP A 125 -7.67 -0.38 -14.31
C ASP A 125 -8.08 -1.22 -13.09
N SER A 126 -9.31 -1.08 -12.59
CA SER A 126 -9.89 -2.06 -11.65
C SER A 126 -9.08 -2.30 -10.37
N SER A 127 -8.27 -1.36 -9.87
CA SER A 127 -7.58 -1.48 -8.57
C SER A 127 -8.16 -0.51 -7.54
N LEU A 128 -8.33 -0.97 -6.30
CA LEU A 128 -8.53 -0.08 -5.16
C LEU A 128 -7.18 0.30 -4.58
N TRP A 129 -6.92 1.60 -4.51
CA TRP A 129 -5.71 2.13 -3.92
C TRP A 129 -6.04 2.81 -2.60
N LYS A 130 -5.18 2.61 -1.62
CA LYS A 130 -5.22 3.32 -0.35
C LYS A 130 -3.85 3.90 -0.07
N PHE A 131 -3.79 5.19 0.20
CA PHE A 131 -2.56 5.83 0.68
C PHE A 131 -2.89 6.65 1.90
N GLY A 132 -2.07 6.58 2.92
CA GLY A 132 -2.23 7.44 4.08
C GLY A 132 -0.88 7.92 4.56
N PHE A 133 -0.89 9.06 5.23
CA PHE A 133 0.29 9.61 5.88
C PHE A 133 -0.06 10.21 7.23
N ILE A 134 0.92 10.14 8.12
CA ILE A 134 0.85 10.68 9.47
C ILE A 134 1.95 11.73 9.60
N LEU A 135 1.52 12.97 9.72
CA LEU A 135 2.35 14.14 9.91
C LEU A 135 2.04 14.76 11.28
N LYS A 136 2.93 15.64 11.74
CA LYS A 136 2.82 16.22 13.09
C LYS A 136 1.50 16.97 13.29
N ASN A 137 1.01 17.62 12.21
CA ASN A 137 -0.17 18.47 12.24
C ASN A 137 -1.34 17.94 11.38
N LYS A 138 -1.17 16.80 10.70
CA LYS A 138 -2.17 16.23 9.79
C LYS A 138 -2.09 14.71 9.81
N ASN A 139 -3.22 14.04 9.92
CA ASN A 139 -3.33 12.60 9.73
C ASN A 139 -4.45 12.35 8.73
N ILE A 140 -4.12 11.82 7.55
CA ILE A 140 -5.05 11.75 6.44
C ILE A 140 -4.88 10.42 5.72
N ASP A 141 -6.02 9.76 5.50
CA ASP A 141 -6.16 8.54 4.73
C ASP A 141 -6.92 8.87 3.44
N TYR A 142 -6.31 8.53 2.31
CA TYR A 142 -6.89 8.66 0.98
C TYR A 142 -7.21 7.28 0.44
N THR A 143 -8.40 7.16 -0.16
CA THR A 143 -8.81 5.95 -0.85
C THR A 143 -9.33 6.35 -2.22
N TRP A 144 -8.72 5.84 -3.28
CA TRP A 144 -9.17 6.12 -4.65
C TRP A 144 -9.32 4.84 -5.44
N LYS A 145 -10.18 4.93 -6.45
CA LYS A 145 -10.43 3.86 -7.43
C LYS A 145 -10.02 4.23 -8.85
N ALA A 146 -9.56 5.47 -9.06
CA ALA A 146 -9.16 6.02 -10.35
C ALA A 146 -8.02 7.03 -10.18
N ALA A 147 -7.23 7.23 -11.23
CA ALA A 147 -6.19 8.25 -11.24
C ALA A 147 -6.82 9.65 -11.37
N THR A 148 -6.74 10.44 -10.32
CA THR A 148 -7.18 11.85 -10.30
C THR A 148 -5.98 12.78 -10.51
N GLU A 149 -6.19 14.02 -10.94
CA GLU A 149 -5.08 14.99 -11.04
C GLU A 149 -4.40 15.24 -9.68
N ASP A 150 -5.16 15.08 -8.59
CA ASP A 150 -4.67 15.21 -7.21
C ASP A 150 -3.66 14.11 -6.82
N ILE A 151 -3.66 12.95 -7.50
CA ILE A 151 -2.66 11.90 -7.25
C ILE A 151 -1.24 12.40 -7.51
N ASN A 152 -1.09 13.37 -8.42
CA ASN A 152 0.21 13.94 -8.79
C ASN A 152 0.88 14.66 -7.61
N LEU A 153 0.10 15.10 -6.61
CA LEU A 153 0.62 15.66 -5.36
C LEU A 153 1.38 14.61 -4.55
N PHE A 154 1.04 13.32 -4.71
CA PHE A 154 1.61 12.21 -3.97
C PHE A 154 2.64 11.42 -4.79
N SER A 155 2.70 11.59 -6.11
CA SER A 155 3.61 10.86 -7.01
C SER A 155 5.05 10.77 -6.50
N PRO A 156 5.70 11.85 -6.04
CA PRO A 156 7.09 11.74 -5.56
C PRO A 156 7.27 10.79 -4.37
N ILE A 157 6.28 10.71 -3.47
CA ILE A 157 6.31 9.82 -2.32
C ILE A 157 5.98 8.39 -2.76
N LEU A 158 4.98 8.23 -3.63
CA LEU A 158 4.58 6.93 -4.17
C LEU A 158 5.72 6.27 -4.98
N ASP A 159 6.42 7.05 -5.80
CA ASP A 159 7.55 6.59 -6.59
C ASP A 159 8.69 6.11 -5.68
N LEU A 160 9.04 6.89 -4.66
CA LEU A 160 10.03 6.50 -3.66
C LEU A 160 9.65 5.21 -2.91
N MET A 161 8.36 5.04 -2.61
CA MET A 161 7.87 3.82 -1.95
C MET A 161 7.99 2.59 -2.86
N ARG A 162 7.63 2.74 -4.14
CA ARG A 162 7.59 1.64 -5.11
C ARG A 162 8.96 1.27 -5.66
N GLU A 163 9.89 2.21 -5.76
CA GLU A 163 11.21 2.02 -6.38
C GLU A 163 11.94 0.78 -5.83
N LYS A 164 11.78 0.48 -4.54
CA LYS A 164 12.42 -0.68 -3.88
C LYS A 164 11.81 -2.03 -4.21
N TYR A 165 10.64 -2.07 -4.83
CA TYR A 165 9.85 -3.28 -5.05
C TYR A 165 9.36 -3.41 -6.49
N LEU A 166 9.93 -2.64 -7.44
CA LEU A 166 9.52 -2.67 -8.86
C LEU A 166 9.63 -4.05 -9.51
N ASP A 167 10.49 -4.94 -9.00
CA ASP A 167 10.61 -6.32 -9.46
C ASP A 167 9.59 -7.28 -8.80
N ARG A 168 8.78 -6.77 -7.87
CA ARG A 168 7.76 -7.52 -7.13
C ARG A 168 6.32 -7.10 -7.48
N ILE A 169 6.11 -5.85 -7.88
CA ILE A 169 4.79 -5.28 -8.19
C ILE A 169 4.47 -5.28 -9.67
#